data_AF-A0A920VFD8-F1
#
_entry.id   AF-A0A920VFD8-F1
#
_cell.length_a   1.000
_cell.length_b   1.000
_cell.length_c   1.000
_cell.angle_alpha   90.00
_cell.angle_beta   90.00
_cell.angle_gamma   90.00
#
_symmetry.space_group_name_H-M   'P 1'
#
loop_
_entity.id
_entity.type
_entity.pdbx_description
1 polymer ?
#
loop_
_entity_poly.entity_id
_entity_poly.type
_entity_poly.pdbx_seq_one_letter_code
_entity_poly.pdbx_strand_id
1 'polypeptide(L)'
;MAQMSIVTCGSYKNGVAFSTTADRAKLINLQRDLRCSLMISQEDWWGYVVLEGRATILSSHNTPANELRDTLREVYIAATNSDHPNWTDYDQAMVKDQRVAVIVIPDHFYGTAI
;
A
#
# COMPACT_ATOMS: atom_id res chain seq x y z
N MET A 1 -4.54 10.77 -18.33
CA MET A 1 -3.33 11.32 -17.69
C MET A 1 -3.11 10.55 -16.40
N ALA A 2 -1.86 10.15 -16.10
CA ALA A 2 -1.57 9.42 -14.88
C ALA A 2 -1.72 10.34 -13.66
N GLN A 3 -2.27 9.81 -12.55
CA GLN A 3 -2.28 10.49 -11.26
C GLN A 3 -1.12 9.95 -10.42
N MET A 4 -0.31 10.84 -9.85
CA MET A 4 0.84 10.46 -9.03
C MET A 4 0.65 10.91 -7.59
N SER A 5 1.15 10.10 -6.65
CA SER A 5 1.18 10.44 -5.23
C SER A 5 2.29 9.68 -4.54
N ILE A 6 2.96 10.33 -3.59
CA ILE A 6 3.89 9.66 -2.68
C ILE A 6 3.09 8.82 -1.67
N VAL A 7 3.60 7.62 -1.38
CA VAL A 7 3.08 6.72 -0.35
C VAL A 7 4.25 6.14 0.45
N THR A 8 4.05 5.99 1.75
CA THR A 8 4.89 5.10 2.55
C THR A 8 4.46 3.67 2.24
N CYS A 9 5.39 2.82 1.87
CA CYS A 9 5.13 1.43 1.48
C CYS A 9 6.18 0.50 2.06
N GLY A 10 5.89 -0.80 2.07
CA GLY A 10 6.77 -1.83 2.57
C GLY A 10 6.68 -3.11 1.76
N SER A 11 7.73 -3.94 1.86
CA SER A 11 7.71 -5.30 1.30
C SER A 11 6.63 -6.12 1.99
N TYR A 12 5.73 -6.72 1.22
CA TYR A 12 4.60 -7.46 1.75
C TYR A 12 4.27 -8.66 0.87
N LYS A 13 4.33 -9.87 1.45
CA LYS A 13 4.23 -11.14 0.71
C LYS A 13 5.24 -11.17 -0.45
N ASN A 14 4.77 -11.34 -1.70
CA ASN A 14 5.61 -11.34 -2.90
C ASN A 14 5.57 -9.99 -3.64
N GLY A 15 5.28 -8.90 -2.94
CA GLY A 15 5.11 -7.59 -3.57
C GLY A 15 5.30 -6.44 -2.59
N VAL A 16 4.57 -5.36 -2.83
CA VAL A 16 4.62 -4.14 -2.03
C VAL A 16 3.21 -3.78 -1.56
N ALA A 17 3.09 -3.32 -0.32
CA ALA A 17 1.83 -2.85 0.21
C ALA A 17 1.93 -1.45 0.82
N PHE A 18 0.81 -0.74 0.80
CA PHE A 18 0.62 0.55 1.46
C PHE A 18 -0.81 0.71 1.96
N SER A 19 -1.02 1.66 2.88
CA SER A 19 -2.35 2.02 3.36
C SER A 19 -2.80 3.39 2.83
N THR A 20 -4.08 3.54 2.55
CA THR A 20 -4.70 4.83 2.17
C THR A 20 -6.11 4.96 2.74
N THR A 21 -6.68 6.17 2.78
CA THR A 21 -8.07 6.38 3.22
C THR A 21 -9.05 6.17 2.06
N ALA A 22 -10.26 5.70 2.37
CA ALA A 22 -11.26 5.31 1.37
C ALA A 22 -11.66 6.41 0.37
N ASP A 23 -11.52 7.66 0.77
CA ASP A 23 -11.95 8.85 0.02
C ASP A 23 -10.89 9.41 -0.95
N ARG A 24 -9.67 8.84 -0.98
CA ARG A 24 -8.59 9.40 -1.80
C ARG A 24 -8.79 9.11 -3.28
N ALA A 25 -8.49 10.12 -4.10
CA ALA A 25 -8.49 9.99 -5.56
C ALA A 25 -7.69 8.76 -6.05
N LYS A 26 -6.54 8.46 -5.43
CA LYS A 26 -5.73 7.28 -5.77
C LYS A 26 -6.49 5.97 -5.59
N LEU A 27 -7.28 5.84 -4.53
CA LEU A 27 -8.06 4.63 -4.29
C LEU A 27 -9.25 4.54 -5.26
N ILE A 28 -9.96 5.64 -5.46
CA ILE A 28 -11.08 5.72 -6.40
C ILE A 28 -10.61 5.35 -7.82
N ASN A 29 -9.41 5.80 -8.21
CA ASN A 29 -8.79 5.45 -9.48
C ASN A 29 -8.45 3.95 -9.54
N LEU A 30 -7.82 3.40 -8.50
CA LEU A 30 -7.49 1.97 -8.43
C LEU A 30 -8.72 1.07 -8.47
N GLN A 31 -9.82 1.47 -7.81
CA GLN A 31 -11.08 0.71 -7.85
C GLN A 31 -11.70 0.69 -9.24
N ARG A 32 -11.49 1.73 -10.05
CA ARG A 32 -11.94 1.78 -11.46
C ARG A 32 -11.03 0.97 -12.37
N ASP A 33 -9.72 1.04 -12.13
CA ASP A 33 -8.71 0.32 -12.89
C ASP A 33 -7.56 -0.08 -11.96
N LEU A 34 -7.43 -1.39 -11.73
CA LEU A 34 -6.47 -1.94 -10.77
C LEU A 34 -5.02 -1.84 -11.24
N ARG A 35 -4.76 -1.41 -12.48
CA ARG A 35 -3.39 -1.25 -13.00
C ARG A 35 -2.69 -0.10 -12.29
N CYS A 36 -1.50 -0.35 -11.77
CA CYS A 36 -0.69 0.68 -11.14
C CYS A 36 0.81 0.37 -11.24
N SER A 37 1.59 1.43 -11.10
CA SER A 37 3.04 1.35 -11.04
C SER A 37 3.53 2.00 -9.75
N LEU A 38 4.50 1.38 -9.07
CA LEU A 38 5.17 1.91 -7.89
C LEU A 38 6.63 2.18 -8.25
N MET A 39 7.06 3.43 -8.17
CA MET A 39 8.46 3.80 -8.30
C MET A 39 9.09 3.86 -6.91
N ILE A 40 10.12 3.06 -6.70
CA ILE A 40 10.93 3.05 -5.48
C ILE A 40 12.31 3.58 -5.85
N SER A 41 12.72 4.63 -5.16
CA SER A 41 13.99 5.31 -5.36
C SER A 41 14.99 4.90 -4.31
N GLN A 42 16.27 4.85 -4.67
CA GLN A 42 17.37 4.92 -3.72
C GLN A 42 17.37 6.28 -2.99
N GLU A 43 18.09 6.34 -1.86
CA GLU A 43 18.19 7.54 -1.02
C GLU A 43 18.81 8.73 -1.77
N ASP A 44 19.68 8.46 -2.75
CA ASP A 44 20.35 9.47 -3.58
C ASP A 44 19.53 9.95 -4.78
N TRP A 45 18.34 9.38 -4.99
CA TRP A 45 17.41 9.67 -6.08
C TRP A 45 17.86 9.32 -7.50
N TRP A 46 19.04 8.72 -7.68
CA TRP A 46 19.56 8.36 -9.02
C TRP A 46 19.22 6.94 -9.44
N GLY A 47 19.36 5.98 -8.53
CA GLY A 47 18.88 4.62 -8.76
C GLY A 47 17.39 4.51 -8.47
N TYR A 48 16.61 3.93 -9.37
CA TYR A 48 15.22 3.57 -9.08
C TYR A 48 14.83 2.24 -9.73
N VAL A 49 13.78 1.65 -9.17
CA VAL A 49 13.03 0.54 -9.76
C VAL A 49 11.55 0.94 -9.85
N VAL A 50 10.91 0.59 -10.95
CA VAL A 50 9.46 0.65 -11.11
C VAL A 50 8.92 -0.76 -11.12
N LEU A 51 7.91 -0.97 -10.29
CA LEU A 51 7.14 -2.18 -10.16
C LEU A 51 5.79 -1.94 -10.83
N GLU A 52 5.46 -2.66 -11.89
CA GLU A 52 4.11 -2.64 -12.46
C GLU A 52 3.35 -3.89 -12.05
N GLY A 53 2.07 -3.72 -11.76
CA GLY A 53 1.20 -4.83 -11.44
C GLY A 53 -0.25 -4.41 -11.25
N ARG A 54 -1.04 -5.33 -10.68
CA ARG A 54 -2.44 -5.10 -10.35
C ARG A 54 -2.62 -5.01 -8.84
N ALA A 55 -3.31 -3.98 -8.40
CA ALA A 55 -3.67 -3.80 -7.01
C ALA A 55 -4.71 -4.85 -6.56
N THR A 56 -4.50 -5.41 -5.38
CA THR A 56 -5.50 -6.08 -4.57
C THR A 56 -5.87 -5.13 -3.44
N ILE A 57 -7.16 -4.84 -3.29
CA ILE A 57 -7.68 -3.81 -2.38
C ILE A 57 -8.49 -4.50 -1.29
N LEU A 58 -8.04 -4.38 -0.04
CA LEU A 58 -8.75 -4.89 1.14
C LEU A 58 -9.32 -3.71 1.93
N SER A 59 -10.63 -3.74 2.16
CA SER A 59 -11.40 -2.65 2.75
C SER A 59 -12.51 -3.19 3.64
N SER A 60 -13.12 -2.32 4.44
CA SER A 60 -14.25 -2.69 5.31
C SER A 60 -15.48 -3.19 4.55
N HIS A 61 -15.56 -2.95 3.24
CA HIS A 61 -16.69 -3.37 2.39
C HIS A 61 -16.54 -4.77 1.81
N ASN A 62 -15.31 -5.31 1.72
CA ASN A 62 -15.04 -6.56 1.02
C ASN A 62 -14.18 -7.55 1.83
N THR A 63 -13.74 -7.18 3.02
CA THR A 63 -12.84 -8.00 3.85
C THR A 63 -13.41 -8.13 5.27
N PRO A 64 -13.43 -9.33 5.87
CA PRO A 64 -13.77 -9.49 7.29
C PRO A 64 -12.95 -8.55 8.19
N ALA A 65 -13.59 -7.99 9.21
CA ALA A 65 -12.96 -6.95 10.05
C ALA A 65 -11.66 -7.41 10.73
N ASN A 66 -11.58 -8.67 11.16
CA ASN A 66 -10.38 -9.26 11.74
C ASN A 66 -9.25 -9.37 10.71
N GLU A 67 -9.56 -9.84 9.51
CA GLU A 67 -8.58 -9.99 8.43
C GLU A 67 -8.05 -8.63 7.96
N LEU A 68 -8.91 -7.63 7.81
CA LEU A 68 -8.50 -6.27 7.44
C LEU A 68 -7.61 -5.64 8.51
N ARG A 69 -7.98 -5.78 9.78
CA ARG A 69 -7.20 -5.28 10.92
C ARG A 69 -5.80 -5.89 10.91
N ASP A 70 -5.71 -7.22 10.82
CA ASP A 70 -4.43 -7.93 10.87
C ASP A 70 -3.56 -7.54 9.67
N THR A 71 -4.15 -7.45 8.48
CA THR A 71 -3.45 -6.96 7.27
C THR A 71 -2.91 -5.54 7.46
N LEU A 72 -3.71 -4.60 7.99
CA LEU A 72 -3.26 -3.21 8.17
C LEU A 72 -2.10 -3.11 9.16
N ARG A 73 -2.09 -3.93 10.21
CA ARG A 73 -0.96 -4.01 11.15
C ARG A 73 0.30 -4.56 10.47
N GLU A 74 0.18 -5.62 9.67
CA GLU A 74 1.32 -6.15 8.91
C GLU A 74 1.86 -5.13 7.90
N VAL A 75 0.97 -4.38 7.22
CA VAL A 75 1.35 -3.30 6.31
C VAL A 75 2.05 -2.16 7.07
N TYR A 76 1.62 -1.84 8.28
CA TYR A 76 2.31 -0.88 9.14
C TYR A 76 3.75 -1.34 9.42
N ILE A 77 3.92 -2.56 9.93
CA ILE A 77 5.24 -3.11 10.27
C ILE A 77 6.14 -3.14 9.03
N ALA A 78 5.61 -3.58 7.89
CA ALA A 78 6.35 -3.61 6.63
C ALA A 78 6.82 -2.22 6.17
N ALA A 79 6.00 -1.18 6.40
CA ALA A 79 6.28 0.18 5.95
C ALA A 79 7.21 0.95 6.91
N THR A 80 7.20 0.63 8.21
CA THR A 80 7.97 1.35 9.22
C THR A 80 9.15 0.55 9.78
N ASN A 81 9.26 -0.73 9.45
CA ASN A 81 10.18 -1.69 10.07
C ASN A 81 10.14 -1.68 11.61
N SER A 82 8.95 -1.46 12.19
CA SER A 82 8.77 -1.38 13.66
C SER A 82 7.35 -1.72 14.09
N ASP A 83 7.20 -2.19 15.33
CA ASP A 83 5.90 -2.42 15.97
C ASP A 83 5.25 -1.11 16.42
N HIS A 84 3.91 -1.06 16.39
CA HIS A 84 3.17 0.06 16.97
C HIS A 84 3.15 -0.05 18.50
N PRO A 85 3.43 1.04 19.25
CA PRO A 85 3.46 1.01 20.71
C PRO A 85 2.09 0.73 21.36
N ASN A 86 1.00 0.93 20.63
CA ASN A 86 -0.37 0.65 21.08
C ASN A 86 -1.25 0.18 19.92
N TRP A 87 -1.37 -1.13 19.74
CA TRP A 87 -2.14 -1.68 18.64
C TRP A 87 -3.65 -1.42 18.71
N THR A 88 -4.21 -1.27 19.91
CA THR A 88 -5.64 -0.99 20.08
C THR A 88 -6.00 0.40 19.55
N ASP A 89 -5.19 1.40 19.88
CA ASP A 89 -5.35 2.77 19.37
C ASP A 89 -5.18 2.83 17.85
N TYR A 90 -4.17 2.12 17.33
CA TYR A 90 -3.95 1.98 15.89
C TYR A 90 -5.18 1.41 15.17
N ASP A 91 -5.77 0.31 15.66
CA ASP A 91 -6.94 -0.30 15.04
C ASP A 91 -8.15 0.64 15.03
N GLN A 92 -8.39 1.34 16.14
CA GLN A 92 -9.47 2.33 16.25
C GLN A 92 -9.28 3.45 15.23
N ALA A 93 -8.05 3.95 15.08
CA ALA A 93 -7.71 4.96 14.07
C ALA A 93 -7.95 4.41 12.65
N MET A 94 -7.57 3.16 12.37
CA MET A 94 -7.78 2.55 11.06
C MET A 94 -9.26 2.44 10.67
N VAL A 95 -10.11 2.09 11.63
CA VAL A 95 -11.57 2.05 11.42
C VAL A 95 -12.14 3.45 11.22
N LYS A 96 -11.76 4.40 12.08
CA LYS A 96 -12.24 5.79 12.04
C LYS A 96 -11.90 6.47 10.70
N ASP A 97 -10.67 6.27 10.22
CA ASP A 97 -10.18 6.86 8.97
C ASP A 97 -10.60 6.07 7.73
N GLN A 98 -11.39 4.99 7.90
CA GLN A 98 -11.79 4.08 6.83
C GLN A 98 -10.59 3.65 5.98
N ARG A 99 -9.53 3.19 6.66
CA ARG A 99 -8.28 2.81 6.03
C ARG A 99 -8.42 1.52 5.23
N VAL A 100 -7.73 1.52 4.10
CA VAL A 100 -7.73 0.47 3.11
C VAL A 100 -6.29 0.00 2.92
N ALA A 101 -6.09 -1.31 2.82
CA ALA A 101 -4.82 -1.89 2.44
C ALA A 101 -4.78 -2.11 0.93
N VAL A 102 -3.72 -1.63 0.28
CA VAL A 102 -3.46 -1.85 -1.14
C VAL A 102 -2.21 -2.69 -1.25
N ILE A 103 -2.33 -3.85 -1.89
CA ILE A 103 -1.25 -4.81 -2.11
C ILE A 103 -1.01 -4.92 -3.61
N VAL A 104 0.23 -4.77 -4.05
CA VAL A 104 0.61 -4.86 -5.46
C VAL A 104 1.64 -5.97 -5.59
N ILE A 105 1.25 -7.06 -6.26
CA ILE A 105 2.19 -8.11 -6.68
C ILE A 105 2.63 -7.74 -8.10
N PRO A 106 3.91 -7.38 -8.30
CA PRO A 106 4.40 -6.97 -9.61
C PRO A 106 4.54 -8.14 -10.58
N ASP A 107 4.23 -7.89 -11.85
CA ASP A 107 4.46 -8.81 -12.97
C ASP A 107 5.50 -8.27 -13.97
N HIS A 108 5.85 -6.99 -13.87
CA HIS A 108 6.89 -6.35 -14.67
C HIS A 108 7.73 -5.39 -13.83
N PHE A 109 9.04 -5.35 -14.13
CA PHE A 109 10.04 -4.56 -13.42
C PHE A 109 10.96 -3.89 -14.43
N TYR A 110 11.25 -2.61 -14.21
CA TYR A 110 12.25 -1.86 -14.98
C TYR A 110 12.84 -0.75 -14.13
N GLY A 111 14.00 -0.21 -14.52
CA GLY A 111 14.63 0.86 -13.75
C GLY A 111 16.09 1.10 -14.14
N THR A 112 16.72 2.04 -13.45
CA THR A 112 18.16 2.36 -13.60
C THR A 112 19.02 1.70 -12.52
N ALA A 113 18.40 1.18 -11.47
CA ALA A 113 19.07 0.47 -10.38
C ALA A 113 19.18 -1.04 -10.65
N ILE A 114 19.46 -1.44 -11.89
CA ILE A 114 19.82 -2.82 -12.26
C ILE A 114 21.34 -2.93 -12.38
#